data_AF-S9V847-F1
#
_entry.id   AF-S9V847-F1
#
_cell.length_a   1.000
_cell.length_b   1.000
_cell.length_c   1.000
_cell.angle_alpha   90.00
_cell.angle_beta   90.00
_cell.angle_gamma   90.00
#
_symmetry.space_group_name_H-M   'P 1'
#
loop_
_entity.id
_entity.type
_entity.pdbx_description
1 polymer ?
#
loop_
_entity_poly.entity_id
_entity_poly.type
_entity_poly.pdbx_seq_one_letter_code
_entity_poly.pdbx_strand_id
1 'polypeptide(L)'
;MRLLPSSQQYALLDVISNVLEKDFPLYEHGGVDIISGDAEGLYSWVALNYLLDRLPLHATTVARTTPTQRSVMSVDMGGASSQVVFEIGEREGSWLPFSYSTRLLLPHYPPTDSTTSMNKYKTIAQLQRQYQKKYYLYQHSYLNYGLNAARRVLLGHVRMRWRPPRTRRRKSASSSAFLGTSTAATTTANERFAACARYWGIYLFGQSDSGAASEKRRQTAACSYTSCGIGGIPQPHFQGTAGAQSESGAGNPRDVYVFSFFNDVLRTRYVKALGTRLPTTTTSTTKAATSSSATAAAAADDVKRVSVATYKMLGQRACGMGSATLEDHLALLSPAAPAAAATTTTTVAPASDDGPAKTEGTTTAAPAVELDVRCLDLSYLYSFLHVGLGLSDDTTVFVPKLVQGLGIAWPLGASLLDTYNVQE
;
A
#
# COMPACT_ATOMS: atom_id res chain seq x y z
N MET A 1 3.86 10.34 -10.70
CA MET A 1 4.83 11.12 -11.50
C MET A 1 6.28 10.90 -11.11
N ARG A 2 6.60 10.61 -9.84
CA ARG A 2 7.98 10.38 -9.32
C ARG A 2 8.88 9.42 -10.10
N LEU A 3 8.30 8.46 -10.85
CA LEU A 3 9.06 7.50 -11.67
C LEU A 3 9.37 7.98 -13.10
N LEU A 4 8.85 9.13 -13.52
CA LEU A 4 9.12 9.69 -14.85
C LEU A 4 10.49 10.40 -14.84
N PRO A 5 11.18 10.52 -15.99
CA PRO A 5 12.33 11.42 -16.12
C PRO A 5 11.93 12.87 -15.79
N SER A 6 12.84 13.65 -15.19
CA SER A 6 12.56 15.02 -14.75
C SER A 6 12.05 15.91 -15.88
N SER A 7 12.56 15.76 -17.11
CA SER A 7 12.07 16.52 -18.27
C SER A 7 10.59 16.28 -18.56
N GLN A 8 10.11 15.04 -18.41
CA GLN A 8 8.69 14.71 -18.59
C GLN A 8 7.85 15.19 -17.41
N GLN A 9 8.40 15.16 -16.19
CA GLN A 9 7.75 15.74 -15.01
C GLN A 9 7.48 17.24 -15.22
N TYR A 10 8.52 18.01 -15.57
CA TYR A 10 8.39 19.45 -15.80
C TYR A 10 7.44 19.78 -16.95
N ALA A 11 7.53 19.05 -18.07
CA ALA A 11 6.61 19.26 -19.19
C ALA A 11 5.14 19.06 -18.80
N LEU A 12 4.83 18.05 -17.96
CA LEU A 12 3.48 17.82 -17.48
C LEU A 12 3.02 18.90 -16.49
N LEU A 13 3.88 19.29 -15.53
CA LEU A 13 3.55 20.34 -14.56
C LEU A 13 3.32 21.69 -15.22
N ASP A 14 4.10 22.03 -16.24
CA ASP A 14 3.95 23.25 -17.04
C ASP A 14 2.60 23.27 -17.76
N VAL A 15 2.23 22.16 -18.43
CA VAL A 15 0.91 22.05 -19.09
C VAL A 15 -0.23 22.19 -18.08
N ILE A 16 -0.13 21.54 -16.92
CA ILE A 16 -1.17 21.63 -15.88
C ILE A 16 -1.28 23.06 -15.34
N SER A 17 -0.14 23.70 -15.04
CA SER A 17 -0.10 25.08 -14.53
C SER A 17 -0.74 26.05 -15.52
N ASN A 18 -0.38 25.95 -16.80
CA ASN A 18 -0.94 26.79 -17.86
C ASN A 18 -2.47 26.63 -17.99
N VAL A 19 -3.00 25.40 -17.85
CA VAL A 19 -4.45 25.16 -17.86
C VAL A 19 -5.11 25.78 -16.63
N LEU A 20 -4.53 25.60 -15.43
CA LEU A 20 -5.09 26.13 -14.20
C LEU A 20 -5.10 27.66 -14.16
N GLU A 21 -4.01 28.30 -14.56
CA GLU A 21 -3.89 29.76 -14.62
C GLU A 21 -4.88 30.39 -15.60
N LYS A 22 -5.10 29.72 -16.74
CA LYS A 22 -6.01 30.21 -17.77
C LYS A 22 -7.48 30.05 -17.38
N ASP A 23 -7.85 28.88 -16.87
CA ASP A 23 -9.26 28.49 -16.75
C ASP A 23 -9.80 28.69 -15.31
N PHE A 24 -8.94 28.86 -14.29
CA PHE A 24 -9.34 28.94 -12.88
C PHE A 24 -8.81 30.22 -12.20
N PRO A 25 -9.62 31.27 -12.05
CA PRO A 25 -9.19 32.57 -11.54
C PRO A 25 -8.81 32.60 -10.06
N LEU A 26 -9.03 31.52 -9.32
CA LEU A 26 -8.64 31.35 -7.91
C LEU A 26 -7.33 30.56 -7.75
N TYR A 27 -6.72 30.12 -8.85
CA TYR A 27 -5.43 29.43 -8.80
C TYR A 27 -4.29 30.43 -8.56
N GLU A 28 -3.47 30.17 -7.55
CA GLU A 28 -2.23 30.91 -7.31
C GLU A 28 -1.06 30.22 -8.01
N HIS A 29 -0.19 31.00 -8.66
CA HIS A 29 1.04 30.48 -9.27
C HIS A 29 1.86 29.68 -8.25
N GLY A 30 2.31 28.48 -8.65
CA GLY A 30 3.04 27.57 -7.77
C GLY A 30 2.17 26.54 -7.02
N GLY A 31 0.86 26.51 -7.26
CA GLY A 31 -0.07 25.53 -6.67
C GLY A 31 -0.03 24.12 -7.28
N VAL A 32 0.90 23.82 -8.20
CA VAL A 32 1.05 22.52 -8.87
C VAL A 32 2.44 21.97 -8.63
N ASP A 33 2.51 20.81 -7.96
CA ASP A 33 3.77 20.13 -7.69
C ASP A 33 3.60 18.60 -7.61
N ILE A 34 4.71 17.87 -7.68
CA ILE A 34 4.77 16.43 -7.40
C ILE A 34 5.03 16.25 -5.91
N ILE A 35 3.98 15.87 -5.19
CA ILE A 35 4.10 15.50 -3.78
C ILE A 35 5.20 14.44 -3.56
N SER A 36 6.08 14.71 -2.59
CA SER A 36 7.10 13.76 -2.18
C SER A 36 6.45 12.53 -1.53
N GLY A 37 7.17 11.41 -1.51
CA GLY A 37 6.65 10.20 -0.87
C GLY A 37 6.43 10.37 0.63
N ASP A 38 7.28 11.17 1.27
CA ASP A 38 7.24 11.45 2.70
C ASP A 38 6.05 12.37 3.04
N ALA A 39 5.83 13.43 2.25
CA ALA A 39 4.66 14.29 2.39
C ALA A 39 3.34 13.51 2.17
N GLU A 40 3.28 12.64 1.15
CA GLU A 40 2.11 11.77 0.91
C GLU A 40 1.79 10.88 2.13
N GLY A 41 2.84 10.34 2.77
CA GLY A 41 2.70 9.54 3.99
C GLY A 41 2.24 10.36 5.19
N LEU A 42 2.92 11.48 5.47
CA LEU A 42 2.62 12.37 6.58
C LEU A 42 1.19 12.92 6.49
N TYR A 43 0.80 13.43 5.33
CA TYR A 43 -0.54 13.99 5.12
C TYR A 43 -1.61 12.91 5.26
N SER A 44 -1.38 11.70 4.75
CA SER A 44 -2.31 10.58 4.95
C SER A 44 -2.44 10.19 6.42
N TRP A 45 -1.34 10.21 7.19
CA TRP A 45 -1.35 9.96 8.63
C TRP A 45 -2.13 11.04 9.40
N VAL A 46 -1.96 12.31 9.04
CA VAL A 46 -2.71 13.44 9.64
C VAL A 46 -4.19 13.31 9.33
N ALA A 47 -4.55 13.08 8.07
CA ALA A 47 -5.94 12.89 7.64
C ALA A 47 -6.61 11.73 8.41
N LEU A 48 -5.93 10.58 8.48
CA LEU A 48 -6.44 9.40 9.17
C LEU A 48 -6.65 9.67 10.66
N ASN A 49 -5.64 10.20 11.37
CA ASN A 49 -5.76 10.44 12.81
C ASN A 49 -6.73 11.58 13.13
N TYR A 50 -6.91 12.54 12.23
CA TYR A 50 -7.97 13.56 12.33
C TYR A 50 -9.36 12.90 12.24
N LEU A 51 -9.61 12.11 11.19
CA LEU A 51 -10.89 11.43 11.00
C LEU A 51 -11.22 10.38 12.08
N LEU A 52 -10.20 9.80 12.71
CA LEU A 52 -10.36 8.90 13.85
C LEU A 52 -10.53 9.63 15.19
N ASP A 53 -10.56 10.96 15.20
CA ASP A 53 -10.58 11.78 16.41
C ASP A 53 -9.43 11.40 17.36
N ARG A 54 -8.22 11.19 16.80
CA ARG A 54 -6.98 10.89 17.53
C ARG A 54 -6.01 12.08 17.54
N LEU A 55 -6.31 13.14 16.80
CA LEU A 55 -5.63 14.44 16.87
C LEU A 55 -6.58 15.49 17.50
N PRO A 56 -6.23 16.10 18.64
CA PRO A 56 -7.07 17.07 19.34
C PRO A 56 -7.03 18.46 18.68
N LEU A 57 -7.38 18.53 17.38
CA LEU A 57 -7.33 19.77 16.58
C LEU A 57 -8.56 20.67 16.80
N HIS A 58 -9.67 20.11 17.30
CA HIS A 58 -10.91 20.86 17.55
C HIS A 58 -11.55 20.47 18.89
N ALA A 59 -12.33 21.39 19.47
CA ALA A 59 -12.95 21.21 20.80
C ALA A 59 -13.83 19.97 20.90
N THR A 60 -14.56 19.66 19.82
CA THR A 60 -15.42 18.47 19.70
C THR A 60 -14.62 17.17 19.68
N THR A 61 -13.40 17.20 19.14
CA THR A 61 -12.48 16.05 19.15
C THR A 61 -11.95 15.79 20.55
N VAL A 62 -11.61 16.85 21.31
CA VAL A 62 -11.15 16.71 22.71
C VAL A 62 -12.18 16.03 23.60
N ALA A 63 -13.47 16.36 23.43
CA ALA A 63 -14.55 15.72 24.18
C ALA A 63 -14.71 14.23 23.87
N ARG A 64 -14.21 13.76 22.72
CA ARG A 64 -14.25 12.37 22.26
C ARG A 64 -12.94 11.61 22.46
N THR A 65 -11.82 12.31 22.61
CA THR A 65 -10.51 11.70 22.86
C THR A 65 -10.35 11.29 24.31
N THR A 66 -9.95 10.05 24.57
CA THR A 66 -9.45 9.68 25.90
C THR A 66 -7.98 10.08 26.05
N PRO A 67 -7.48 10.43 27.26
CA PRO A 67 -6.06 10.76 27.48
C PRO A 67 -5.08 9.66 27.05
N THR A 68 -5.56 8.42 26.95
CA THR A 68 -4.81 7.23 26.54
C THR A 68 -4.89 6.94 25.04
N GLN A 69 -5.71 7.68 24.28
CA GLN A 69 -5.94 7.41 22.87
C GLN A 69 -4.73 7.86 22.04
N ARG A 70 -3.94 6.88 21.59
CA ARG A 70 -2.76 7.11 20.77
C ARG A 70 -3.12 7.22 19.29
N SER A 71 -2.27 7.92 18.56
CA SER A 71 -2.29 7.89 17.11
C SER A 71 -2.06 6.47 16.57
N VAL A 72 -2.50 6.24 15.34
CA VAL A 72 -2.37 4.95 14.65
C VAL A 72 -1.09 4.88 13.82
N MET A 73 -0.76 3.67 13.40
CA MET A 73 0.14 3.45 12.26
C MET A 73 -0.67 3.49 10.97
N SER A 74 -0.19 4.24 9.98
CA SER A 74 -0.76 4.30 8.63
C SER A 74 0.18 3.64 7.63
N VAL A 75 -0.38 2.74 6.82
CA VAL A 75 0.30 2.09 5.69
C VAL A 75 -0.49 2.34 4.42
N ASP A 76 0.05 3.16 3.54
CA ASP A 76 -0.50 3.37 2.20
C ASP A 76 0.26 2.49 1.21
N MET A 77 -0.45 1.73 0.38
CA MET A 77 0.16 1.06 -0.77
C MET A 77 -0.52 1.56 -2.05
N GLY A 78 0.18 2.44 -2.74
CA GLY A 78 -0.19 2.91 -4.07
C GLY A 78 0.36 2.01 -5.18
N GLY A 79 0.32 2.52 -6.41
CA GLY A 79 0.83 1.79 -7.58
C GLY A 79 2.35 1.80 -7.67
N ALA A 80 3.00 2.91 -7.28
CA ALA A 80 4.43 3.13 -7.45
C ALA A 80 5.24 3.00 -6.16
N SER A 81 4.68 3.41 -5.03
CA SER A 81 5.34 3.37 -3.72
C SER A 81 4.39 2.84 -2.65
N SER A 82 4.98 2.51 -1.50
CA SER A 82 4.26 2.30 -0.25
C SER A 82 4.80 3.25 0.82
N GLN A 83 3.92 3.81 1.64
CA GLN A 83 4.25 4.74 2.71
C GLN A 83 3.93 4.11 4.06
N VAL A 84 4.83 4.30 5.02
CA VAL A 84 4.66 3.81 6.39
C VAL A 84 4.92 4.97 7.34
N VAL A 85 3.93 5.33 8.15
CA VAL A 85 4.05 6.42 9.13
C VAL A 85 3.43 6.01 10.46
N PHE A 86 4.13 6.26 11.56
CA PHE A 86 3.60 6.08 12.91
C PHE A 86 4.34 6.95 13.93
N GLU A 87 3.65 7.31 15.00
CA GLU A 87 4.26 8.03 16.12
C GLU A 87 5.23 7.14 16.91
N ILE A 88 6.38 7.68 17.26
CA ILE A 88 7.43 7.06 18.07
C ILE A 88 7.69 7.90 19.32
N GLY A 89 8.21 7.28 20.37
CA GLY A 89 8.70 8.05 21.52
C GLY A 89 9.91 8.90 21.14
N GLU A 90 10.06 10.09 21.72
CA GLU A 90 11.22 10.97 21.48
C GLU A 90 12.57 10.26 21.68
N ARG A 91 12.69 9.46 22.76
CA ARG A 91 13.88 8.65 23.04
C ARG A 91 13.97 7.39 22.19
N GLU A 92 12.83 6.83 21.78
CA GLU A 92 12.77 5.64 20.93
C GLU A 92 13.27 5.94 19.52
N GLY A 93 13.01 7.15 19.02
CA GLY A 93 13.44 7.61 17.71
C GLY A 93 14.83 8.24 17.66
N SER A 94 15.54 8.40 18.77
CA SER A 94 16.76 9.23 18.82
C SER A 94 17.93 8.68 17.99
N TRP A 95 17.90 7.41 17.62
CA TRP A 95 18.91 6.76 16.77
C TRP A 95 18.56 6.83 15.28
N LEU A 96 17.35 7.28 14.91
CA LEU A 96 16.94 7.39 13.52
C LEU A 96 17.68 8.55 12.84
N PRO A 97 18.18 8.36 11.60
CA PRO A 97 18.60 9.49 10.78
C PRO A 97 17.44 10.47 10.55
N PHE A 98 17.75 11.75 10.40
CA PHE A 98 16.75 12.81 10.23
C PHE A 98 15.79 12.56 9.07
N SER A 99 16.24 11.85 8.02
CA SER A 99 15.43 11.49 6.86
C SER A 99 14.30 10.50 7.15
N TYR A 100 14.29 9.85 8.31
CA TYR A 100 13.27 8.88 8.72
C TYR A 100 12.45 9.34 9.93
N SER A 101 12.75 10.53 10.45
CA SER A 101 12.11 11.07 11.65
C SER A 101 11.55 12.47 11.36
N THR A 102 10.26 12.65 11.58
CA THR A 102 9.59 13.96 11.43
C THR A 102 9.09 14.44 12.77
N ARG A 103 9.32 15.72 13.08
CA ARG A 103 8.78 16.36 14.28
C ARG A 103 7.61 17.26 13.90
N LEU A 104 6.40 16.76 14.08
CA LEU A 104 5.19 17.50 13.75
C LEU A 104 4.67 18.26 14.99
N LEU A 105 4.41 19.56 14.84
CA LEU A 105 3.87 20.41 15.90
C LEU A 105 2.43 20.81 15.57
N LEU A 106 1.46 20.19 16.24
CA LEU A 106 0.05 20.47 16.00
C LEU A 106 -0.55 21.29 17.15
N PRO A 107 -1.50 22.19 16.86
CA PRO A 107 -2.34 22.76 17.89
C PRO A 107 -3.04 21.68 18.71
N HIS A 108 -3.21 21.95 19.99
CA HIS A 108 -3.80 21.04 20.96
C HIS A 108 -4.86 21.79 21.76
N TYR A 109 -6.13 21.47 21.55
CA TYR A 109 -7.16 22.11 22.36
C TYR A 109 -7.10 21.57 23.81
N PRO A 110 -7.13 22.43 24.86
CA PRO A 110 -6.95 21.99 26.24
C PRO A 110 -8.10 21.08 26.69
N PRO A 111 -7.85 20.11 27.60
CA PRO A 111 -8.90 19.29 28.19
C PRO A 111 -9.96 20.16 28.87
N THR A 112 -11.23 19.79 28.70
CA THR A 112 -12.42 20.52 29.21
C THR A 112 -12.51 20.61 30.74
N ASP A 113 -11.65 19.89 31.47
CA ASP A 113 -11.60 19.91 32.95
C ASP A 113 -10.73 21.03 33.53
N SER A 114 -10.08 21.83 32.68
CA SER A 114 -9.30 22.96 33.18
C SER A 114 -10.24 24.14 33.45
N THR A 115 -10.18 24.68 34.67
CA THR A 115 -10.71 25.97 35.12
C THR A 115 -10.22 27.17 34.30
N THR A 116 -9.51 26.93 33.19
CA THR A 116 -9.08 27.89 32.19
C THR A 116 -10.30 28.37 31.44
N SER A 117 -10.90 29.47 31.94
CA SER A 117 -11.95 30.17 31.22
C SER A 117 -11.49 30.45 29.79
N MET A 118 -12.18 29.86 28.82
CA MET A 118 -12.06 30.16 27.38
C MET A 118 -12.03 31.66 27.09
N ASN A 119 -12.63 32.46 27.97
CA ASN A 119 -12.67 33.92 27.93
C ASN A 119 -11.29 34.59 28.09
N LYS A 120 -10.23 33.86 28.46
CA LYS A 120 -8.86 34.40 28.53
C LYS A 120 -8.24 34.67 27.16
N TYR A 121 -8.69 33.99 26.12
CA TYR A 121 -8.12 34.08 24.78
C TYR A 121 -9.05 34.85 23.85
N LYS A 122 -8.53 35.90 23.18
CA LYS A 122 -9.34 36.73 22.28
C LYS A 122 -9.64 36.02 20.96
N THR A 123 -8.81 35.05 20.56
CA THR A 123 -9.00 34.27 19.33
C THR A 123 -8.58 32.81 19.48
N ILE A 124 -9.16 31.92 18.66
CA ILE A 124 -8.78 30.50 18.56
C ILE A 124 -7.30 30.36 18.18
N ALA A 125 -6.78 31.21 17.29
CA ALA A 125 -5.38 31.20 16.88
C ALA A 125 -4.40 31.50 18.03
N GLN A 126 -4.76 32.35 18.99
CA GLN A 126 -3.94 32.59 20.18
C GLN A 126 -3.89 31.36 21.09
N LEU A 127 -5.03 30.68 21.23
CA LEU A 127 -5.15 29.46 22.03
C LEU A 127 -4.33 28.32 21.39
N GLN A 128 -4.43 28.16 20.07
CA GLN A 128 -3.69 27.15 19.30
C GLN A 128 -2.18 27.34 19.31
N ARG A 129 -1.67 28.58 19.34
CA ARG A 129 -0.24 28.86 19.52
C ARG A 129 0.26 28.52 20.92
N GLN A 130 -0.57 28.70 21.93
CA GLN A 130 -0.17 28.45 23.32
C GLN A 130 -0.19 26.96 23.67
N TYR A 131 -1.12 26.21 23.11
CA TYR A 131 -1.23 24.78 23.35
C TYR A 131 -0.86 24.04 22.07
N GLN A 132 0.38 23.58 22.02
CA GLN A 132 0.87 22.75 20.93
C GLN A 132 1.33 21.40 21.47
N LYS A 133 1.04 20.34 20.73
CA LYS A 133 1.54 18.99 21.01
C LYS A 133 2.56 18.61 19.95
N LYS A 134 3.70 18.12 20.42
CA LYS A 134 4.77 17.57 19.59
C LYS A 134 4.49 16.10 19.32
N TYR A 135 4.57 15.71 18.06
CA TYR A 135 4.56 14.33 17.60
C TYR A 135 5.91 14.03 16.97
N TYR A 136 6.54 12.95 17.40
CA TYR A 136 7.72 12.39 16.74
C TYR A 136 7.23 11.24 15.89
N LEU A 137 7.43 11.31 14.59
CA LEU A 137 6.91 10.34 13.63
C LEU A 137 8.08 9.62 12.98
N TYR A 138 8.04 8.29 12.96
CA TYR A 138 8.75 7.55 11.94
C TYR A 138 7.98 7.72 10.64
N GLN A 139 8.69 8.04 9.56
CA GLN A 139 8.12 8.02 8.22
C GLN A 139 9.09 7.43 7.22
N HIS A 140 8.54 6.69 6.26
CA HIS A 140 9.29 6.32 5.08
C HIS A 140 8.40 6.03 3.88
N SER A 141 8.85 6.48 2.70
CA SER A 141 8.29 6.10 1.41
C SER A 141 9.18 5.14 0.64
N TYR A 142 8.73 3.90 0.50
CA TYR A 142 9.38 2.85 -0.28
C TYR A 142 9.02 3.01 -1.77
N LEU A 143 9.80 3.80 -2.51
CA LEU A 143 9.64 3.92 -3.96
C LEU A 143 9.99 2.59 -4.65
N ASN A 144 9.18 2.19 -5.63
CA ASN A 144 9.17 0.86 -6.28
C ASN A 144 8.55 -0.28 -5.46
N TYR A 145 8.00 0.01 -4.29
CA TYR A 145 7.25 -0.97 -3.46
C TYR A 145 5.74 -0.73 -3.49
N GLY A 146 5.24 0.08 -4.43
CA GLY A 146 3.81 0.05 -4.75
C GLY A 146 3.49 -1.20 -5.55
N LEU A 147 2.23 -1.67 -5.50
CA LEU A 147 1.86 -3.00 -6.04
C LEU A 147 2.28 -3.20 -7.51
N ASN A 148 2.06 -2.20 -8.36
CA ASN A 148 2.40 -2.29 -9.79
C ASN A 148 3.91 -2.18 -10.05
N ALA A 149 4.60 -1.32 -9.30
CA ALA A 149 6.06 -1.19 -9.43
C ALA A 149 6.80 -2.41 -8.88
N ALA A 150 6.35 -2.98 -7.75
CA ALA A 150 6.86 -4.21 -7.18
C ALA A 150 6.74 -5.36 -8.17
N ARG A 151 5.57 -5.48 -8.83
CA ARG A 151 5.37 -6.42 -9.94
C ARG A 151 6.43 -6.21 -11.03
N ARG A 152 6.61 -4.98 -11.49
CA ARG A 152 7.62 -4.66 -12.53
C ARG A 152 9.05 -5.03 -12.10
N VAL A 153 9.44 -4.80 -10.85
CA VAL A 153 10.75 -5.18 -10.31
C VAL A 153 10.94 -6.70 -10.37
N LEU A 154 9.97 -7.48 -9.88
CA LEU A 154 10.05 -8.94 -9.92
C LEU A 154 10.15 -9.45 -11.35
N LEU A 155 9.34 -8.90 -12.26
CA LEU A 155 9.38 -9.27 -13.68
C LEU A 155 10.72 -8.94 -14.35
N GLY A 156 11.35 -7.83 -13.97
CA GLY A 156 12.69 -7.49 -14.42
C GLY A 156 13.72 -8.55 -14.03
N HIS A 157 13.68 -9.04 -12.79
CA HIS A 157 14.59 -10.08 -12.31
C HIS A 157 14.37 -11.43 -12.97
N VAL A 158 13.11 -11.82 -13.16
CA VAL A 158 12.75 -13.06 -13.85
C VAL A 158 13.27 -13.01 -15.30
N ARG A 159 13.04 -11.90 -16.00
CA ARG A 159 13.49 -11.72 -17.39
C ARG A 159 15.01 -11.82 -17.53
N MET A 160 15.77 -11.22 -16.62
CA MET A 160 17.24 -11.24 -16.65
C MET A 160 17.83 -12.64 -16.44
N ARG A 161 17.14 -13.49 -15.67
CA ARG A 161 17.62 -14.81 -15.27
C ARG A 161 17.07 -15.95 -16.13
N TRP A 162 16.05 -15.67 -16.93
CA TRP A 162 15.46 -16.62 -17.87
C TRP A 162 16.46 -17.04 -18.96
N ARG A 163 16.58 -18.35 -19.17
CA ARG A 163 17.33 -18.94 -20.30
C ARG A 163 16.35 -19.75 -21.15
N PRO A 164 16.33 -19.58 -22.49
CA PRO A 164 15.48 -20.41 -23.34
C PRO A 164 15.85 -21.89 -23.15
N PRO A 165 14.87 -22.81 -23.19
CA PRO A 165 15.16 -24.24 -23.22
C PRO A 165 16.07 -24.53 -24.42
N ARG A 166 17.29 -25.02 -24.17
CA ARG A 166 18.16 -25.48 -25.26
C ARG A 166 17.46 -26.64 -25.96
N THR A 167 17.21 -26.51 -27.25
CA THR A 167 16.79 -27.60 -28.13
C THR A 167 17.93 -28.64 -28.20
N ARG A 168 17.99 -29.53 -27.20
CA ARG A 168 18.79 -30.75 -27.28
C ARG A 168 17.85 -31.95 -27.17
N ARG A 169 17.90 -32.77 -28.22
CA ARG A 169 17.29 -34.11 -28.31
C ARG A 169 17.28 -34.79 -26.94
N ARG A 170 16.11 -35.34 -26.58
CA ARG A 170 15.87 -36.22 -25.42
C ARG A 170 17.10 -37.05 -25.08
N LYS A 171 17.83 -36.63 -24.05
CA LYS A 171 18.51 -37.51 -23.11
C LYS A 171 18.33 -36.88 -21.73
N SER A 172 17.74 -37.67 -20.85
CA SER A 172 17.56 -37.39 -19.43
C SER A 172 18.84 -36.78 -18.86
N ALA A 173 18.81 -35.48 -18.58
CA ALA A 173 19.84 -34.77 -17.86
C ALA A 173 19.13 -33.72 -16.99
N SER A 174 19.16 -33.99 -15.70
CA SER A 174 18.59 -33.23 -14.60
C SER A 174 19.00 -31.75 -14.66
N SER A 175 18.05 -30.88 -15.00
CA SER A 175 18.13 -29.43 -14.80
C SER A 175 17.36 -29.06 -13.53
N SER A 176 17.98 -29.33 -12.38
CA SER A 176 17.37 -29.25 -11.04
C SER A 176 17.88 -28.07 -10.20
N ALA A 177 18.26 -26.95 -10.83
CA ALA A 177 18.81 -25.80 -10.09
C ALA A 177 18.09 -24.47 -10.31
N PHE A 178 16.99 -24.42 -11.09
CA PHE A 178 16.32 -23.13 -11.37
C PHE A 178 15.02 -22.90 -10.60
N LEU A 179 14.40 -23.99 -10.18
CA LEU A 179 13.40 -24.13 -9.12
C LEU A 179 13.65 -25.55 -8.60
N GLY A 180 13.18 -25.89 -7.41
CA GLY A 180 13.05 -27.29 -7.03
C GLY A 180 12.10 -27.97 -8.01
N THR A 181 12.61 -28.42 -9.16
CA THR A 181 11.86 -29.15 -10.17
C THR A 181 11.73 -30.57 -9.67
N SER A 182 10.83 -30.74 -8.70
CA SER A 182 9.99 -31.92 -8.72
C SER A 182 9.24 -31.86 -10.04
N THR A 183 9.66 -32.68 -10.99
CA THR A 183 8.76 -33.18 -12.02
C THR A 183 7.43 -33.59 -11.37
N ALA A 184 6.29 -33.23 -12.00
CA ALA A 184 4.93 -33.70 -11.74
C ALA A 184 4.00 -32.81 -10.87
N ALA A 185 2.93 -32.33 -11.52
CA ALA A 185 1.51 -32.58 -11.19
C ALA A 185 0.96 -32.43 -9.75
N THR A 186 1.71 -31.96 -8.74
CA THR A 186 1.25 -31.97 -7.33
C THR A 186 1.71 -30.76 -6.50
N THR A 187 2.00 -29.60 -7.09
CA THR A 187 2.23 -28.41 -6.24
C THR A 187 0.90 -27.89 -5.68
N THR A 188 0.79 -27.87 -4.35
CA THR A 188 -0.41 -27.37 -3.68
C THR A 188 -0.52 -25.85 -3.81
N ALA A 189 -1.73 -25.32 -3.66
CA ALA A 189 -1.96 -23.86 -3.65
C ALA A 189 -1.11 -23.14 -2.58
N ASN A 190 -0.86 -23.81 -1.46
CA ASN A 190 -0.03 -23.32 -0.36
C ASN A 190 1.45 -23.25 -0.74
N GLU A 191 1.97 -24.25 -1.45
CA GLU A 191 3.36 -24.26 -1.93
C GLU A 191 3.59 -23.16 -2.97
N ARG A 192 2.63 -22.94 -3.88
CA ARG A 192 2.69 -21.83 -4.85
C ARG A 192 2.70 -20.48 -4.14
N PHE A 193 1.83 -20.29 -3.16
CA PHE A 193 1.81 -19.07 -2.35
C PHE A 193 3.13 -18.85 -1.61
N ALA A 194 3.66 -19.90 -0.96
CA ALA A 194 4.92 -19.84 -0.24
C ALA A 194 6.10 -19.52 -1.16
N ALA A 195 6.09 -20.06 -2.39
CA ALA A 195 7.07 -19.70 -3.42
C ALA A 195 6.98 -18.20 -3.73
N CYS A 196 5.80 -17.68 -4.10
CA CYS A 196 5.63 -16.25 -4.36
C CYS A 196 6.07 -15.37 -3.19
N ALA A 197 5.67 -15.71 -1.95
CA ALA A 197 6.06 -14.99 -0.75
C ALA A 197 7.59 -14.95 -0.57
N ARG A 198 8.26 -16.09 -0.81
CA ARG A 198 9.72 -16.19 -0.79
C ARG A 198 10.37 -15.33 -1.88
N TYR A 199 9.81 -15.29 -3.09
CA TYR A 199 10.32 -14.42 -4.16
C TYR A 199 10.30 -12.95 -3.73
N TRP A 200 9.20 -12.49 -3.13
CA TRP A 200 9.12 -11.12 -2.59
C TRP A 200 10.15 -10.86 -1.50
N GLY A 201 10.30 -11.83 -0.59
CA GLY A 201 11.36 -11.85 0.41
C GLY A 201 12.73 -11.59 -0.21
N ILE A 202 13.14 -12.42 -1.16
CA ILE A 202 14.48 -12.38 -1.76
C ILE A 202 14.71 -11.09 -2.55
N TYR A 203 13.77 -10.73 -3.44
CA TYR A 203 14.02 -9.71 -4.47
C TYR A 203 13.64 -8.29 -4.06
N LEU A 204 12.74 -8.11 -3.10
CA LEU A 204 12.31 -6.79 -2.63
C LEU A 204 12.65 -6.56 -1.18
N PHE A 205 12.43 -7.53 -0.30
CA PHE A 205 12.70 -7.32 1.13
C PHE A 205 14.15 -7.62 1.51
N GLY A 206 14.94 -8.05 0.53
CA GLY A 206 16.32 -8.48 0.69
C GLY A 206 16.37 -9.61 1.70
N GLN A 207 15.81 -10.79 1.40
CA GLN A 207 15.96 -12.05 2.13
C GLN A 207 17.04 -12.93 1.52
N SER A 208 17.83 -13.61 2.37
CA SER A 208 18.85 -14.54 1.90
C SER A 208 18.19 -15.76 1.27
N ASP A 209 18.73 -16.22 0.14
CA ASP A 209 18.23 -17.40 -0.57
C ASP A 209 18.52 -18.74 0.18
N SER A 210 19.25 -18.71 1.30
CA SER A 210 19.40 -19.88 2.18
C SER A 210 18.09 -20.13 2.92
N GLY A 211 17.35 -21.18 2.54
CA GLY A 211 16.02 -21.54 3.03
C GLY A 211 15.89 -21.96 4.50
N ALA A 212 16.63 -21.34 5.43
CA ALA A 212 16.51 -21.57 6.86
C ALA A 212 15.50 -20.59 7.47
N ALA A 213 14.28 -21.08 7.70
CA ALA A 213 13.28 -20.46 8.55
C ALA A 213 13.72 -20.51 10.03
N SER A 214 14.72 -19.72 10.40
CA SER A 214 14.95 -19.39 11.81
C SER A 214 14.38 -17.99 12.06
N GLU A 215 13.40 -17.90 12.96
CA GLU A 215 12.78 -16.69 13.51
C GLU A 215 13.79 -15.56 13.83
N LYS A 216 15.05 -15.93 14.09
CA LYS A 216 16.18 -15.07 14.49
C LYS A 216 16.98 -14.41 13.37
N ARG A 217 16.68 -14.63 12.09
CA ARG A 217 17.47 -14.09 10.95
C ARG A 217 16.63 -13.27 9.96
N ARG A 218 15.81 -12.35 10.50
CA ARG A 218 14.88 -11.48 9.73
C ARG A 218 15.53 -10.25 9.04
N GLN A 219 16.86 -10.14 8.97
CA GLN A 219 17.55 -8.98 8.37
C GLN A 219 18.55 -9.43 7.30
N THR A 220 18.33 -8.99 6.07
CA THR A 220 19.02 -9.60 4.92
C THR A 220 19.33 -8.57 3.80
N ALA A 221 19.38 -7.29 4.19
CA ALA A 221 20.48 -6.40 3.82
C ALA A 221 21.29 -6.13 5.10
N ALA A 222 22.56 -5.74 5.01
CA ALA A 222 23.37 -5.43 6.19
C ALA A 222 22.73 -4.28 6.98
N CYS A 223 22.06 -4.60 8.10
CA CYS A 223 21.45 -3.58 8.95
C CYS A 223 22.56 -2.87 9.73
N SER A 224 22.79 -1.61 9.39
CA SER A 224 23.82 -0.76 10.03
C SER A 224 23.28 0.07 11.18
N TYR A 225 22.03 -0.16 11.57
CA TYR A 225 21.29 0.61 12.57
C TYR A 225 20.79 -0.30 13.68
N THR A 226 20.27 0.29 14.76
CA THR A 226 19.69 -0.44 15.90
C THR A 226 18.62 -1.45 15.46
N SER A 227 17.77 -1.05 14.51
CA SER A 227 16.82 -1.94 13.85
C SER A 227 16.52 -1.48 12.43
N CYS A 228 16.25 -2.43 11.55
CA CYS A 228 15.91 -2.16 10.15
C CYS A 228 14.66 -2.92 9.73
N GLY A 229 13.91 -2.33 8.81
CA GLY A 229 12.81 -2.95 8.08
C GLY A 229 13.27 -3.42 6.70
N ILE A 230 12.39 -3.24 5.72
CA ILE A 230 12.59 -3.60 4.31
C ILE A 230 13.91 -3.02 3.77
N GLY A 231 14.73 -3.87 3.14
CA GLY A 231 15.93 -3.42 2.42
C GLY A 231 17.06 -2.87 3.28
N GLY A 232 17.06 -3.12 4.60
CA GLY A 232 18.07 -2.60 5.53
C GLY A 232 17.85 -1.14 5.93
N ILE A 233 16.66 -0.61 5.63
CA ILE A 233 16.27 0.77 5.96
C ILE A 233 15.97 0.86 7.47
N PRO A 234 16.47 1.89 8.19
CA PRO A 234 16.13 2.15 9.58
C PRO A 234 14.63 2.05 9.82
N GLN A 235 14.22 1.26 10.81
CA GLN A 235 12.82 1.16 11.20
C GLN A 235 12.72 0.78 12.67
N PRO A 236 12.06 1.58 13.52
CA PRO A 236 11.78 1.21 14.90
C PRO A 236 10.96 -0.07 14.98
N HIS A 237 11.21 -0.84 16.03
CA HIS A 237 10.34 -1.96 16.35
C HIS A 237 8.95 -1.45 16.72
N PHE A 238 7.93 -2.06 16.16
CA PHE A 238 6.56 -1.84 16.58
C PHE A 238 5.85 -3.18 16.67
N GLN A 239 4.86 -3.24 17.55
CA GLN A 239 3.95 -4.37 17.66
C GLN A 239 2.56 -3.89 17.23
N GLY A 240 1.92 -4.65 16.33
CA GLY A 240 0.51 -4.42 16.02
C GLY A 240 -0.39 -4.96 17.13
N THR A 241 -1.63 -4.49 17.20
CA THR A 241 -2.63 -5.06 18.11
C THR A 241 -2.94 -6.52 17.72
N ALA A 242 -2.51 -7.46 18.56
CA ALA A 242 -2.89 -8.87 18.45
C ALA A 242 -4.35 -9.06 18.88
N GLY A 243 -5.05 -10.01 18.24
CA GLY A 243 -6.36 -10.45 18.71
C GLY A 243 -6.23 -11.10 20.09
N ALA A 244 -6.87 -10.50 21.10
CA ALA A 244 -6.78 -10.82 22.53
C ALA A 244 -5.40 -10.55 23.17
N GLN A 245 -5.44 -10.01 24.39
CA GLN A 245 -4.35 -9.38 25.14
C GLN A 245 -3.03 -10.16 25.11
N SER A 246 -1.94 -9.47 24.78
CA SER A 246 -0.58 -9.92 25.09
C SER A 246 0.13 -8.85 25.93
N GLU A 247 0.26 -9.14 27.21
CA GLU A 247 1.10 -8.45 28.18
C GLU A 247 2.49 -9.11 28.18
N SER A 248 3.36 -8.74 27.24
CA SER A 248 4.78 -9.06 27.39
C SER A 248 5.63 -7.99 26.70
N GLY A 249 6.43 -7.30 27.52
CA GLY A 249 7.13 -6.08 27.18
C GLY A 249 8.10 -6.21 26.00
N ALA A 250 7.79 -5.49 24.92
CA ALA A 250 8.71 -4.72 24.09
C ALA A 250 7.88 -3.93 23.04
N GLY A 251 7.36 -2.77 23.45
CA GLY A 251 6.52 -1.90 22.61
C GLY A 251 5.03 -2.08 22.90
N ASN A 252 4.32 -0.98 23.21
CA ASN A 252 2.87 -1.02 23.37
C ASN A 252 2.20 -1.23 22.00
N PRO A 253 1.22 -2.14 21.89
CA PRO A 253 0.60 -2.46 20.62
C PRO A 253 -0.11 -1.24 20.02
N ARG A 254 0.04 -1.05 18.70
CA ARG A 254 -0.55 0.05 17.93
C ARG A 254 -1.59 -0.49 16.96
N ASP A 255 -2.67 0.25 16.76
CA ASP A 255 -3.60 -0.05 15.68
C ASP A 255 -2.95 0.25 14.34
N VAL A 256 -3.01 -0.72 13.43
CA VAL A 256 -2.41 -0.64 12.09
C VAL A 256 -3.51 -0.44 11.06
N TYR A 257 -3.49 0.69 10.37
CA TYR A 257 -4.43 1.00 9.30
C TYR A 257 -3.73 0.84 7.95
N VAL A 258 -4.29 0.01 7.09
CA VAL A 258 -3.78 -0.26 5.74
C VAL A 258 -4.84 0.17 4.73
N PHE A 259 -4.48 0.95 3.70
CA PHE A 259 -5.45 1.48 2.73
C PHE A 259 -4.97 1.34 1.28
N SER A 260 -5.71 1.94 0.34
CA SER A 260 -5.47 1.81 -1.10
C SER A 260 -5.58 0.36 -1.59
N PHE A 261 -4.52 -0.22 -2.18
CA PHE A 261 -4.57 -1.58 -2.74
C PHE A 261 -4.93 -2.66 -1.70
N PHE A 262 -4.62 -2.43 -0.42
CA PHE A 262 -5.04 -3.32 0.66
C PHE A 262 -6.56 -3.42 0.80
N ASN A 263 -7.31 -2.34 0.51
CA ASN A 263 -8.78 -2.35 0.51
C ASN A 263 -9.35 -2.97 -0.77
N ASP A 264 -8.68 -2.78 -1.91
CA ASP A 264 -9.17 -3.22 -3.22
C ASP A 264 -9.34 -4.73 -3.31
N VAL A 265 -8.37 -5.50 -2.76
CA VAL A 265 -8.44 -6.97 -2.72
C VAL A 265 -9.45 -7.51 -1.69
N LEU A 266 -9.94 -6.66 -0.78
CA LEU A 266 -10.98 -7.02 0.19
C LEU A 266 -12.38 -6.57 -0.24
N ARG A 267 -12.56 -6.05 -1.46
CA ARG A 267 -13.90 -5.72 -1.99
C ARG A 267 -14.68 -7.02 -2.23
N THR A 268 -15.98 -7.02 -1.91
CA THR A 268 -16.86 -8.19 -2.02
C THR A 268 -16.77 -8.89 -3.38
N ARG A 269 -16.72 -8.12 -4.47
CA ARG A 269 -16.57 -8.67 -5.84
C ARG A 269 -15.30 -9.50 -6.01
N TYR A 270 -14.17 -9.02 -5.45
CA TYR A 270 -12.88 -9.67 -5.56
C TYR A 270 -12.86 -10.95 -4.73
N VAL A 271 -13.32 -10.89 -3.49
CA VAL A 271 -13.37 -12.04 -2.57
C VAL A 271 -14.34 -13.12 -3.09
N LYS A 272 -15.50 -12.73 -3.62
CA LYS A 272 -16.43 -13.66 -4.30
C LYS A 272 -15.81 -14.30 -5.54
N ALA A 273 -15.03 -13.54 -6.32
CA ALA A 273 -14.29 -14.08 -7.46
C ALA A 273 -13.18 -15.07 -7.06
N LEU A 274 -12.83 -15.14 -5.77
CA LEU A 274 -11.97 -16.17 -5.19
C LEU A 274 -12.75 -17.41 -4.66
N GLY A 275 -14.07 -17.43 -4.83
CA GLY A 275 -14.93 -18.49 -4.33
C GLY A 275 -14.90 -18.61 -2.80
N THR A 276 -14.67 -17.50 -2.09
CA THR A 276 -14.61 -17.45 -0.63
C THR A 276 -15.37 -16.22 -0.09
N ARG A 277 -15.41 -16.08 1.24
CA ARG A 277 -15.92 -14.91 1.95
C ARG A 277 -14.84 -14.43 2.90
N LEU A 278 -14.88 -13.14 3.25
CA LEU A 278 -14.04 -12.67 4.35
C LEU A 278 -14.45 -13.42 5.62
N PRO A 279 -13.49 -13.74 6.51
CA PRO A 279 -13.82 -14.14 7.88
C PRO A 279 -14.82 -13.14 8.46
N THR A 280 -15.65 -13.54 9.43
CA THR A 280 -16.60 -12.63 10.10
C THR A 280 -15.86 -11.42 10.64
N THR A 281 -15.86 -10.34 9.86
CA THR A 281 -15.25 -9.07 10.22
C THR A 281 -16.23 -8.36 11.11
N THR A 282 -15.78 -7.89 12.27
CA THR A 282 -16.54 -6.89 13.01
C THR A 282 -16.41 -5.58 12.24
N THR A 283 -17.31 -5.36 11.28
CA THR A 283 -17.45 -4.04 10.65
C THR A 283 -18.04 -3.14 11.72
N SER A 284 -17.26 -2.19 12.24
CA SER A 284 -17.79 -1.17 13.12
C SER A 284 -18.61 -0.20 12.28
N THR A 285 -19.88 -0.49 12.07
CA THR A 285 -20.86 0.54 11.72
C THR A 285 -21.26 1.23 13.02
N THR A 286 -20.43 2.18 13.46
CA THR A 286 -20.78 3.04 14.59
C THR A 286 -21.86 4.02 14.15
N LYS A 287 -23.12 3.70 14.44
CA LYS A 287 -24.19 4.71 14.46
C LYS A 287 -23.92 5.57 15.70
N ALA A 288 -23.50 6.81 15.50
CA ALA A 288 -23.24 7.73 16.62
C ALA A 288 -24.47 7.78 17.55
N ALA A 289 -24.21 7.72 18.85
CA ALA A 289 -25.23 7.85 19.88
C ALA A 289 -26.04 9.14 19.65
N THR A 290 -27.35 9.02 19.75
CA THR A 290 -28.36 10.07 19.65
C THR A 290 -27.97 11.32 20.44
N SER A 291 -27.58 12.39 19.75
CA SER A 291 -27.70 13.76 20.23
C SER A 291 -28.67 14.51 19.32
N SER A 292 -29.74 15.00 19.91
CA SER A 292 -30.83 15.74 19.27
C SER A 292 -30.36 17.11 18.76
N SER A 293 -29.94 17.19 17.51
CA SER A 293 -30.07 18.41 16.69
C SER A 293 -30.02 18.01 15.22
N ALA A 294 -31.04 18.42 14.47
CA ALA A 294 -31.28 17.98 13.10
C ALA A 294 -30.20 18.43 12.09
N THR A 295 -30.15 17.70 10.98
CA THR A 295 -29.49 17.96 9.69
C THR A 295 -27.98 17.74 9.56
N ALA A 296 -27.53 16.51 9.78
CA ALA A 296 -26.65 15.80 8.85
C ALA A 296 -26.84 14.31 9.09
N ALA A 297 -27.20 13.53 8.07
CA ALA A 297 -27.13 12.07 8.19
C ALA A 297 -25.66 11.73 8.51
N ALA A 298 -25.38 11.28 9.74
CA ALA A 298 -24.04 10.91 10.15
C ALA A 298 -23.51 9.88 9.15
N ALA A 299 -22.54 10.27 8.35
CA ALA A 299 -22.06 9.46 7.26
C ALA A 299 -21.34 8.23 7.85
N ALA A 300 -21.77 7.04 7.45
CA ALA A 300 -21.37 5.80 8.10
C ALA A 300 -19.90 5.47 7.84
N ASP A 301 -19.21 4.98 8.88
CA ASP A 301 -17.90 4.36 8.74
C ASP A 301 -17.99 3.07 7.91
N ASP A 302 -17.02 2.87 7.02
CA ASP A 302 -16.79 1.60 6.31
C ASP A 302 -15.34 1.20 6.56
N VAL A 303 -15.09 0.60 7.74
CA VAL A 303 -13.78 0.12 8.17
C VAL A 303 -13.86 -1.38 8.42
N LYS A 304 -13.16 -2.16 7.60
CA LYS A 304 -13.05 -3.61 7.80
C LYS A 304 -11.95 -3.89 8.83
N ARG A 305 -12.16 -4.91 9.65
CA ARG A 305 -11.17 -5.41 10.61
C ARG A 305 -10.82 -6.83 10.22
N VAL A 306 -9.58 -7.05 9.78
CA VAL A 306 -9.07 -8.36 9.33
C VAL A 306 -7.71 -8.64 9.94
N SER A 307 -7.31 -9.91 10.04
CA SER A 307 -5.94 -10.26 10.43
C SER A 307 -4.99 -10.24 9.22
N VAL A 308 -3.68 -10.15 9.46
CA VAL A 308 -2.67 -10.35 8.42
C VAL A 308 -2.83 -11.72 7.74
N ALA A 309 -3.21 -12.75 8.49
CA ALA A 309 -3.54 -14.08 7.97
C ALA A 309 -4.69 -14.08 6.95
N THR A 310 -5.56 -13.06 6.95
CA THR A 310 -6.63 -12.96 5.94
C THR A 310 -6.04 -12.77 4.54
N TYR A 311 -5.00 -11.94 4.39
CA TYR A 311 -4.29 -11.79 3.10
C TYR A 311 -3.58 -13.08 2.69
N LYS A 312 -3.02 -13.83 3.65
CA LYS A 312 -2.43 -15.15 3.43
C LYS A 312 -3.46 -16.15 2.88
N MET A 313 -4.62 -16.26 3.54
CA MET A 313 -5.70 -17.16 3.14
C MET A 313 -6.23 -16.83 1.74
N LEU A 314 -6.49 -15.55 1.47
CA LEU A 314 -6.92 -15.10 0.14
C LEU A 314 -5.86 -15.41 -0.92
N GLY A 315 -4.58 -15.18 -0.60
CA GLY A 315 -3.47 -15.48 -1.50
C GLY A 315 -3.34 -16.96 -1.81
N GLN A 316 -3.38 -17.83 -0.79
CA GLN A 316 -3.40 -19.29 -0.97
C GLN A 316 -4.57 -19.71 -1.87
N ARG A 317 -5.75 -19.13 -1.67
CA ARG A 317 -6.91 -19.40 -2.52
C ARG A 317 -6.67 -18.96 -3.96
N ALA A 318 -6.19 -17.74 -4.17
CA ALA A 318 -5.86 -17.21 -5.50
C ALA A 318 -4.80 -18.05 -6.22
N CYS A 319 -3.77 -18.54 -5.52
CA CYS A 319 -2.75 -19.41 -6.10
C CYS A 319 -3.25 -20.83 -6.45
N GLY A 320 -4.41 -21.23 -5.93
CA GLY A 320 -5.12 -22.45 -6.30
C GLY A 320 -6.14 -22.27 -7.42
N MET A 321 -6.43 -21.03 -7.83
CA MET A 321 -7.38 -20.72 -8.90
C MET A 321 -6.64 -20.48 -10.20
N GLY A 322 -6.59 -21.49 -11.06
CA GLY A 322 -5.98 -21.39 -12.38
C GLY A 322 -4.94 -22.48 -12.66
N SER A 323 -4.83 -22.87 -13.94
CA SER A 323 -3.84 -23.82 -14.43
C SER A 323 -2.46 -23.20 -14.67
N ALA A 324 -2.37 -21.86 -14.66
CA ALA A 324 -1.12 -21.14 -14.85
C ALA A 324 -0.28 -21.24 -13.57
N THR A 325 0.76 -22.04 -13.61
CA THR A 325 1.81 -22.14 -12.61
C THR A 325 2.51 -20.79 -12.41
N LEU A 326 3.27 -20.59 -11.32
CA LEU A 326 4.13 -19.42 -11.20
C LEU A 326 5.05 -19.36 -12.43
N GLU A 327 5.53 -20.51 -12.90
CA GLU A 327 6.30 -20.65 -14.13
C GLU A 327 5.53 -20.20 -15.38
N ASP A 328 4.23 -20.46 -15.50
CA ASP A 328 3.41 -19.95 -16.61
C ASP A 328 3.22 -18.43 -16.51
N HIS A 329 3.07 -17.89 -15.29
CA HIS A 329 3.04 -16.45 -15.07
C HIS A 329 4.39 -15.83 -15.45
N LEU A 330 5.50 -16.47 -15.07
CA LEU A 330 6.85 -16.01 -15.36
C LEU A 330 7.26 -16.25 -16.84
N ALA A 331 6.69 -17.26 -17.51
CA ALA A 331 6.97 -17.64 -18.89
C ALA A 331 6.15 -16.83 -19.92
N LEU A 332 4.89 -16.51 -19.63
CA LEU A 332 4.08 -15.58 -20.43
C LEU A 332 4.63 -14.14 -20.40
N LEU A 333 5.49 -13.83 -19.43
CA LEU A 333 6.14 -12.54 -19.25
C LEU A 333 7.61 -12.55 -19.75
N SER A 334 8.05 -13.66 -20.37
CA SER A 334 9.35 -13.78 -21.03
C SER A 334 9.35 -13.05 -22.38
N PRO A 335 10.46 -12.43 -22.82
CA PRO A 335 10.59 -11.84 -24.16
C PRO A 335 10.46 -12.84 -25.32
N ALA A 336 10.40 -14.15 -25.03
CA ALA A 336 10.11 -15.21 -26.00
C ALA A 336 8.64 -15.70 -25.95
N ALA A 337 7.77 -15.09 -25.12
CA ALA A 337 6.34 -15.26 -25.28
C ALA A 337 6.03 -14.91 -26.73
N PRO A 338 5.34 -15.78 -27.50
CA PRO A 338 5.09 -15.51 -28.89
C PRO A 338 4.40 -14.15 -28.95
N ALA A 339 5.07 -13.16 -29.56
CA ALA A 339 4.37 -11.99 -30.06
C ALA A 339 3.20 -12.59 -30.83
N ALA A 340 1.98 -12.36 -30.34
CA ALA A 340 0.80 -12.98 -30.90
C ALA A 340 0.89 -12.82 -32.41
N ALA A 341 1.19 -13.91 -33.11
CA ALA A 341 1.44 -13.84 -34.54
C ALA A 341 0.11 -13.39 -35.13
N ALA A 342 0.06 -12.15 -35.63
CA ALA A 342 -1.05 -11.69 -36.42
C ALA A 342 -1.04 -12.57 -37.67
N THR A 343 -1.87 -13.61 -37.67
CA THR A 343 -2.07 -14.45 -38.84
C THR A 343 -2.94 -13.65 -39.80
N THR A 344 -2.30 -12.94 -40.74
CA THR A 344 -3.01 -12.30 -41.83
C THR A 344 -3.50 -13.38 -42.80
N THR A 345 -4.70 -13.89 -42.60
CA THR A 345 -5.37 -14.71 -43.62
C THR A 345 -5.93 -13.79 -44.69
N THR A 346 -5.20 -13.65 -45.79
CA THR A 346 -5.68 -12.98 -47.00
C THR A 346 -6.52 -13.97 -47.79
N THR A 347 -7.85 -13.95 -47.61
CA THR A 347 -8.76 -14.61 -48.54
C THR A 347 -8.96 -13.72 -49.76
N VAL A 348 -8.37 -14.09 -50.89
CA VAL A 348 -8.63 -13.44 -52.19
C VAL A 348 -9.92 -14.04 -52.76
N ALA A 349 -11.00 -13.26 -52.76
CA ALA A 349 -12.19 -13.59 -53.55
C ALA A 349 -11.91 -13.30 -55.04
N PRO A 350 -12.45 -14.09 -55.99
CA PRO A 350 -12.26 -13.85 -57.41
C PRO A 350 -13.01 -12.58 -57.84
N ALA A 351 -12.40 -11.85 -58.79
CA ALA A 351 -12.84 -10.56 -59.28
C ALA A 351 -14.19 -10.61 -60.00
N SER A 352 -15.07 -9.66 -59.68
CA SER A 352 -16.18 -9.22 -60.53
C SER A 352 -16.03 -7.71 -60.75
N ASP A 353 -16.16 -7.29 -62.00
CA ASP A 353 -16.03 -5.92 -62.50
C ASP A 353 -16.97 -4.93 -61.78
N ASP A 354 -16.41 -3.97 -61.03
CA ASP A 354 -16.82 -2.56 -60.92
C ASP A 354 -16.21 -1.90 -59.65
N GLY A 355 -15.32 -0.91 -59.84
CA GLY A 355 -14.86 0.04 -58.81
C GLY A 355 -13.58 -0.31 -58.02
N PRO A 356 -12.84 0.68 -57.48
CA PRO A 356 -11.57 0.43 -56.78
C PRO A 356 -11.81 -0.28 -55.44
N ALA A 357 -11.15 -1.42 -55.27
CA ALA A 357 -11.24 -2.28 -54.10
C ALA A 357 -10.82 -1.55 -52.81
N LYS A 358 -11.74 -1.47 -51.83
CA LYS A 358 -11.39 -1.18 -50.44
C LYS A 358 -10.80 -2.43 -49.81
N THR A 359 -9.53 -2.35 -49.41
CA THR A 359 -8.86 -3.37 -48.59
C THR A 359 -9.26 -3.17 -47.13
N GLU A 360 -10.36 -3.77 -46.68
CA GLU A 360 -10.67 -3.91 -45.26
C GLU A 360 -9.94 -5.14 -44.70
N GLY A 361 -8.71 -4.94 -44.22
CA GLY A 361 -8.01 -5.93 -43.43
C GLY A 361 -8.58 -5.95 -42.00
N THR A 362 -9.44 -6.93 -41.69
CA THR A 362 -9.85 -7.17 -40.30
C THR A 362 -8.68 -7.78 -39.53
N THR A 363 -7.89 -6.94 -38.85
CA THR A 363 -6.86 -7.41 -37.91
C THR A 363 -7.56 -7.88 -36.65
N THR A 364 -7.90 -9.17 -36.58
CA THR A 364 -8.26 -9.79 -35.29
C THR A 364 -6.97 -10.00 -34.51
N ALA A 365 -6.62 -9.04 -33.66
CA ALA A 365 -5.59 -9.25 -32.64
C ALA A 365 -6.00 -10.49 -31.82
N ALA A 366 -5.13 -11.50 -31.76
CA ALA A 366 -5.36 -12.61 -30.85
C ALA A 366 -5.58 -12.06 -29.43
N PRO A 367 -6.53 -12.61 -28.65
CA PRO A 367 -6.84 -12.08 -27.33
C PRO A 367 -5.55 -12.09 -26.50
N ALA A 368 -5.17 -10.92 -25.98
CA ALA A 368 -4.11 -10.86 -24.99
C ALA A 368 -4.47 -11.81 -23.86
N VAL A 369 -3.60 -12.76 -23.54
CA VAL A 369 -3.78 -13.62 -22.36
C VAL A 369 -3.74 -12.68 -21.15
N GLU A 370 -4.91 -12.35 -20.62
CA GLU A 370 -5.02 -11.52 -19.43
C GLU A 370 -4.47 -12.33 -18.26
N LEU A 371 -3.25 -11.98 -17.86
CA LEU A 371 -2.54 -12.69 -16.81
C LEU A 371 -3.27 -12.51 -15.47
N ASP A 372 -3.62 -13.62 -14.83
CA ASP A 372 -4.23 -13.59 -13.51
C ASP A 372 -3.22 -13.28 -12.40
N VAL A 373 -2.96 -11.99 -12.17
CA VAL A 373 -2.00 -11.52 -11.16
C VAL A 373 -2.48 -11.67 -9.72
N ARG A 374 -3.67 -12.23 -9.43
CA ARG A 374 -4.24 -12.26 -8.08
C ARG A 374 -3.37 -13.01 -7.06
N CYS A 375 -2.80 -14.15 -7.44
CA CYS A 375 -1.85 -14.89 -6.59
C CYS A 375 -0.61 -14.06 -6.26
N LEU A 376 -0.09 -13.37 -7.28
CA LEU A 376 1.10 -12.53 -7.16
C LEU A 376 0.86 -11.32 -6.27
N ASP A 377 -0.28 -10.64 -6.45
CA ASP A 377 -0.65 -9.45 -5.71
C ASP A 377 -0.94 -9.76 -4.24
N LEU A 378 -1.73 -10.80 -3.95
CA LEU A 378 -2.05 -11.17 -2.57
C LEU A 378 -0.85 -11.70 -1.81
N SER A 379 0.04 -12.47 -2.46
CA SER A 379 1.31 -12.86 -1.85
C SER A 379 2.21 -11.66 -1.58
N TYR A 380 2.18 -10.62 -2.44
CA TYR A 380 2.92 -9.38 -2.19
C TYR A 380 2.36 -8.62 -0.99
N LEU A 381 1.05 -8.38 -0.95
CA LEU A 381 0.38 -7.68 0.15
C LEU A 381 0.62 -8.38 1.49
N TYR A 382 0.48 -9.70 1.53
CA TYR A 382 0.83 -10.50 2.70
C TYR A 382 2.30 -10.34 3.09
N SER A 383 3.22 -10.52 2.14
CA SER A 383 4.65 -10.49 2.42
C SER A 383 5.12 -9.09 2.83
N PHE A 384 4.51 -8.02 2.30
CA PHE A 384 4.79 -6.65 2.73
C PHE A 384 4.45 -6.47 4.22
N LEU A 385 3.26 -6.90 4.67
CA LEU A 385 2.86 -6.81 6.07
C LEU A 385 3.65 -7.76 6.99
N HIS A 386 3.80 -9.02 6.58
CA HIS A 386 4.37 -10.07 7.44
C HIS A 386 5.90 -10.09 7.42
N VAL A 387 6.49 -10.11 6.23
CA VAL A 387 7.93 -10.20 6.04
C VAL A 387 8.57 -8.82 6.11
N GLY A 388 8.02 -7.85 5.40
CA GLY A 388 8.59 -6.50 5.32
C GLY A 388 8.42 -5.70 6.61
N LEU A 389 7.19 -5.61 7.09
CA LEU A 389 6.84 -4.87 8.30
C LEU A 389 6.94 -5.69 9.59
N GLY A 390 7.09 -7.01 9.49
CA GLY A 390 7.28 -7.89 10.64
C GLY A 390 6.00 -8.22 11.42
N LEU A 391 4.81 -7.93 10.87
CA LEU A 391 3.54 -8.18 11.55
C LEU A 391 3.22 -9.68 11.62
N SER A 392 2.84 -10.16 12.80
CA SER A 392 2.38 -11.55 12.98
C SER A 392 1.09 -11.83 12.19
N ASP A 393 0.83 -13.10 11.88
CA ASP A 393 -0.39 -13.54 11.18
C ASP A 393 -1.66 -13.15 11.97
N ASP A 394 -1.57 -13.08 13.31
CA ASP A 394 -2.67 -12.72 14.23
C ASP A 394 -2.84 -11.20 14.44
N THR A 395 -1.91 -10.40 13.91
CA THR A 395 -2.01 -8.94 13.98
C THR A 395 -3.27 -8.49 13.26
N THR A 396 -4.10 -7.73 13.96
CA THR A 396 -5.29 -7.12 13.38
C THR A 396 -4.92 -5.84 12.63
N VAL A 397 -5.38 -5.73 11.39
CA VAL A 397 -5.29 -4.52 10.57
C VAL A 397 -6.68 -3.95 10.27
N PHE A 398 -6.77 -2.64 10.27
CA PHE A 398 -7.97 -1.87 9.95
C PHE A 398 -7.87 -1.39 8.50
N VAL A 399 -8.90 -1.65 7.71
CA VAL A 399 -8.90 -1.38 6.27
C VAL A 399 -10.05 -0.43 5.95
N PRO A 400 -9.83 0.89 6.10
CA PRO A 400 -10.87 1.88 5.86
C PRO A 400 -11.11 2.05 4.36
N LYS A 401 -12.39 2.09 3.99
CA LYS A 401 -12.86 2.70 2.75
C LYS A 401 -13.37 4.11 3.02
N LEU A 402 -14.13 4.28 4.10
CA LEU A 402 -14.66 5.55 4.57
C LEU A 402 -14.49 5.63 6.09
N VAL A 403 -14.10 6.81 6.58
CA VAL A 403 -14.14 7.16 8.01
C VAL A 403 -14.86 8.49 8.12
N GLN A 404 -15.91 8.53 8.95
CA GLN A 404 -16.88 9.62 9.02
C GLN A 404 -17.47 9.99 7.64
N GLY A 405 -17.66 8.99 6.78
CA GLY A 405 -18.14 9.17 5.40
C GLY A 405 -17.13 9.74 4.40
N LEU A 406 -15.90 10.01 4.82
CA LEU A 406 -14.86 10.56 3.97
C LEU A 406 -13.86 9.47 3.55
N GLY A 407 -13.48 9.49 2.28
CA GLY A 407 -12.37 8.67 1.78
C GLY A 407 -11.06 9.15 2.39
N ILE A 408 -10.18 8.21 2.74
CA ILE A 408 -8.87 8.54 3.31
C ILE A 408 -7.88 8.72 2.18
N ALA A 409 -7.33 9.93 2.08
CA ALA A 409 -6.25 10.28 1.19
C ALA A 409 -5.51 11.50 1.73
N TRP A 410 -4.28 11.71 1.24
CA TRP A 410 -3.42 12.83 1.61
C TRP A 410 -4.02 14.25 1.46
N PRO A 411 -4.96 14.57 0.54
CA PRO A 411 -5.40 15.96 0.37
C PRO A 411 -5.99 16.59 1.63
N LEU A 412 -6.77 15.83 2.41
CA LEU A 412 -7.33 16.33 3.67
C LEU A 412 -6.23 16.72 4.67
N GLY A 413 -5.17 15.89 4.78
CA GLY A 413 -4.06 16.17 5.67
C GLY A 413 -3.25 17.37 5.23
N ALA A 414 -3.01 17.50 3.92
CA ALA A 414 -2.34 18.67 3.34
C ALA A 414 -3.10 19.96 3.68
N SER A 415 -4.42 19.98 3.43
CA SER A 415 -5.26 21.14 3.74
C SER A 415 -5.29 21.47 5.24
N LEU A 416 -5.29 20.46 6.11
CA LEU A 416 -5.24 20.68 7.56
C LEU A 416 -3.91 21.33 7.98
N LEU A 417 -2.78 20.80 7.51
CA LEU A 417 -1.46 21.34 7.88
C LEU A 417 -1.25 22.75 7.33
N ASP A 418 -1.71 23.02 6.11
CA ASP A 418 -1.71 24.36 5.52
C ASP A 418 -2.58 25.35 6.32
N THR A 419 -3.81 24.94 6.67
CA THR A 419 -4.74 25.76 7.48
C THR A 419 -4.14 26.11 8.86
N TYR A 420 -3.43 25.18 9.49
CA TYR A 420 -2.82 25.40 10.79
C TYR A 420 -1.43 26.05 10.73
N ASN A 421 -0.94 26.40 9.53
CA ASN A 421 0.39 26.95 9.28
C ASN A 421 1.49 26.18 10.03
N VAL A 422 1.40 24.85 9.97
CA VAL A 422 2.29 23.96 10.71
C VAL A 422 3.64 23.96 10.00
N GLN A 423 4.68 24.46 10.68
CA GLN A 423 6.05 24.32 10.20
C GLN A 423 6.57 22.91 10.48
N GLU A 424 7.05 22.24 9.44
CA GLU A 424 7.76 20.95 9.51
C GLU A 424 9.16 21.09 10.10
#